data_AF-A0A951A9D2-F1
#
_entry.id   AF-A0A951A9D2-F1
#
_cell.length_a   1.000
_cell.length_b   1.000
_cell.length_c   1.000
_cell.angle_alpha   90.00
_cell.angle_beta   90.00
_cell.angle_gamma   90.00
#
_symmetry.space_group_name_H-M   'P 1'
#
loop_
_entity.id
_entity.type
_entity.pdbx_description
1 polymer ?
#
loop_
_entity_poly.entity_id
_entity_poly.type
_entity_poly.pdbx_seq_one_letter_code
_entity_poly.pdbx_strand_id
1 'polypeptide(L)'
;VRHPEFDSGFRPHNTNVYPERPDRVYMGYIDGGLITLDIADKSHPKMVARWDYHPPNPGFTHTVVPFFSRDLLIVSDECTRFDGADWPKLIWIVDNRTEENPVSIATCPVPPVETFARSGGRYGAHNLWENLPKEGSWKSEDIVLGTFFGGGLRAFEVTNPYQPKEVGYFVPHIPEARNGQCQINDVFVDDRGIVFAVDRIVGGLYTLEMDF
;
A
#
# COMPACT_ATOMS: atom_id res chain seq x y z
N VAL A 1 10.29 -22.58 -4.99
CA VAL A 1 10.31 -22.75 -3.52
C VAL A 1 10.22 -21.35 -2.92
N ARG A 2 9.34 -21.15 -1.93
CA ARG A 2 9.21 -19.85 -1.24
C ARG A 2 10.43 -19.68 -0.35
N HIS A 3 11.25 -18.66 -0.57
CA HIS A 3 12.45 -18.39 0.23
C HIS A 3 12.42 -17.00 0.87
N PRO A 4 11.37 -16.64 1.63
CA PRO A 4 11.40 -15.40 2.40
C PRO A 4 12.21 -15.64 3.67
N GLU A 5 13.00 -14.64 4.06
CA GLU A 5 13.66 -14.61 5.37
C GLU A 5 12.63 -14.63 6.52
N PHE A 6 11.51 -13.94 6.31
CA PHE A 6 10.39 -13.89 7.24
C PHE A 6 9.19 -14.67 6.68
N ASP A 7 8.88 -15.82 7.28
CA ASP A 7 7.67 -16.56 6.94
C ASP A 7 6.46 -15.97 7.68
N SER A 8 5.55 -15.33 6.93
CA SER A 8 4.31 -14.75 7.46
C SER A 8 3.05 -15.53 7.03
N GLY A 9 3.24 -16.74 6.48
CA GLY A 9 2.18 -17.57 5.91
C GLY A 9 1.87 -17.25 4.45
N PHE A 10 1.11 -18.13 3.77
CA PHE A 10 0.73 -18.01 2.35
C PHE A 10 -0.79 -17.95 2.26
N ARG A 11 -1.36 -16.75 2.34
CA ARG A 11 -2.82 -16.54 2.36
C ARG A 11 -3.23 -15.20 1.74
N PRO A 12 -4.47 -15.08 1.25
CA PRO A 12 -4.99 -13.79 0.83
C PRO A 12 -5.08 -12.83 2.02
N HIS A 13 -4.80 -11.56 1.78
CA HIS A 13 -4.85 -10.50 2.80
C HIS A 13 -5.76 -9.35 2.39
N ASN A 14 -5.62 -8.89 1.15
CA ASN A 14 -6.50 -7.93 0.49
C ASN A 14 -7.07 -8.58 -0.76
N THR A 15 -8.40 -8.50 -0.94
CA THR A 15 -9.12 -9.18 -2.03
C THR A 15 -10.23 -8.28 -2.53
N ASN A 16 -9.95 -7.53 -3.59
CA ASN A 16 -10.86 -6.49 -4.08
C ASN A 16 -11.38 -6.79 -5.48
N VAL A 17 -12.64 -6.45 -5.69
CA VAL A 17 -13.30 -6.39 -7.00
C VAL A 17 -13.84 -4.98 -7.18
N TYR A 18 -13.48 -4.34 -8.29
CA TYR A 18 -13.86 -2.96 -8.57
C TYR A 18 -14.95 -2.91 -9.66
N PRO A 19 -15.94 -2.01 -9.56
CA PRO A 19 -16.98 -1.87 -10.58
C PRO A 19 -16.47 -1.62 -12.00
N GLU A 20 -15.30 -0.98 -12.14
CA GLU A 20 -14.65 -0.65 -13.40
C GLU A 20 -14.15 -1.90 -14.15
N ARG A 21 -13.80 -2.98 -13.42
CA ARG A 21 -13.40 -4.29 -13.95
C ARG A 21 -14.00 -5.42 -13.09
N PRO A 22 -15.32 -5.67 -13.20
CA PRO A 22 -16.06 -6.56 -12.28
C PRO A 22 -15.77 -8.05 -12.52
N ASP A 23 -15.06 -8.37 -13.60
CA ASP A 23 -14.59 -9.70 -13.99
C ASP A 23 -13.16 -9.98 -13.50
N ARG A 24 -12.58 -9.10 -12.68
CA ARG A 24 -11.25 -9.26 -12.09
C ARG A 24 -11.29 -9.16 -10.57
N VAL A 25 -10.48 -9.98 -9.91
CA VAL A 25 -10.09 -9.82 -8.51
C VAL A 25 -8.62 -9.41 -8.48
N TYR A 26 -8.31 -8.35 -7.74
CA TYR A 26 -6.94 -7.92 -7.45
C TYR A 26 -6.62 -8.24 -6.00
N MET A 27 -5.51 -8.95 -5.76
CA MET A 27 -5.19 -9.46 -4.43
C MET A 27 -3.77 -9.14 -3.99
N GLY A 28 -3.67 -8.59 -2.77
CA GLY A 28 -2.45 -8.67 -1.97
C GLY A 28 -2.40 -10.02 -1.27
N TYR A 29 -1.40 -10.83 -1.60
CA TYR A 29 -1.26 -12.18 -1.08
C TYR A 29 0.01 -12.29 -0.23
N ILE A 30 -0.13 -12.63 1.06
CA ILE A 30 1.00 -12.69 1.99
C ILE A 30 2.03 -13.68 1.46
N ASP A 31 3.25 -13.19 1.26
CA ASP A 31 4.39 -13.92 0.70
C ASP A 31 4.09 -14.65 -0.62
N GLY A 32 3.04 -14.22 -1.34
CA GLY A 32 2.63 -14.72 -2.64
C GLY A 32 2.67 -13.66 -3.73
N GLY A 33 2.84 -12.39 -3.37
CA GLY A 33 2.90 -11.30 -4.31
C GLY A 33 1.52 -10.72 -4.64
N LEU A 34 1.50 -9.93 -5.70
CA LEU A 34 0.27 -9.52 -6.36
C LEU A 34 -0.31 -10.73 -7.12
N ILE A 35 -1.61 -11.00 -6.97
CA ILE A 35 -2.32 -11.98 -7.78
C ILE A 35 -3.56 -11.33 -8.40
N THR A 36 -3.73 -11.53 -9.71
CA THR A 36 -4.93 -11.16 -10.45
C THR A 36 -5.68 -12.43 -10.87
N LEU A 37 -6.96 -12.50 -10.54
CA LEU A 37 -7.85 -13.59 -10.99
C LEU A 37 -8.90 -13.08 -11.97
N ASP A 38 -9.17 -13.86 -13.01
CA ASP A 38 -10.38 -13.78 -13.82
C ASP A 38 -11.51 -14.50 -13.06
N ILE A 39 -12.61 -13.76 -12.83
CA ILE A 39 -13.83 -14.23 -12.18
C ILE A 39 -15.08 -13.99 -13.03
N ALA A 40 -14.94 -13.91 -14.35
CA ALA A 40 -16.08 -13.88 -15.27
C ALA A 40 -17.03 -15.07 -15.02
N ASP A 41 -16.46 -16.24 -14.73
CA ASP A 41 -17.15 -17.36 -14.07
C ASP A 41 -16.71 -17.46 -12.60
N LYS A 42 -17.56 -16.95 -11.70
CA LYS A 42 -17.30 -16.94 -10.25
C LYS A 42 -17.20 -18.33 -9.63
N SER A 43 -17.74 -19.35 -10.29
CA SER A 43 -17.62 -20.74 -9.83
C SER A 43 -16.30 -21.39 -10.24
N HIS A 44 -15.59 -20.82 -11.22
CA HIS A 44 -14.30 -21.31 -11.70
C HIS A 44 -13.27 -20.18 -11.89
N PRO A 45 -12.81 -19.50 -10.82
CA PRO A 45 -11.79 -18.47 -10.92
C PRO A 45 -10.49 -18.99 -11.57
N LYS A 46 -9.86 -18.18 -12.40
CA LYS A 46 -8.60 -18.51 -13.08
C LYS A 46 -7.55 -17.46 -12.77
N MET A 47 -6.32 -17.89 -12.49
CA MET A 47 -5.22 -16.95 -12.32
C MET A 47 -4.83 -16.36 -13.67
N VAL A 48 -4.87 -15.03 -13.77
CA VAL A 48 -4.39 -14.27 -14.92
C VAL A 48 -2.89 -14.04 -14.77
N ALA A 49 -2.48 -13.54 -13.60
CA ALA A 49 -1.09 -13.31 -13.28
C ALA A 49 -0.79 -13.45 -11.79
N ARG A 50 0.48 -13.72 -11.51
CA ARG A 50 1.10 -13.60 -10.20
C ARG A 50 2.44 -12.90 -10.37
N TRP A 51 2.60 -11.76 -9.72
CA TRP A 51 3.87 -11.06 -9.63
C TRP A 51 4.49 -11.28 -8.25
N ASP A 52 5.49 -12.16 -8.18
CA ASP A 52 6.21 -12.50 -6.96
C ASP A 52 7.62 -11.90 -6.99
N TYR A 53 7.89 -10.97 -6.07
CA TYR A 53 9.15 -10.24 -5.94
C TYR A 53 9.97 -10.71 -4.72
N HIS A 54 9.64 -11.90 -4.20
CA HIS A 54 10.28 -12.52 -3.04
C HIS A 54 10.88 -13.88 -3.41
N PRO A 55 12.20 -14.11 -3.24
CA PRO A 55 13.26 -13.15 -2.88
C PRO A 55 13.58 -12.15 -4.01
N PRO A 56 14.30 -11.02 -3.73
CA PRO A 56 15.03 -10.72 -2.50
C PRO A 56 14.25 -9.96 -1.43
N ASN A 57 13.02 -9.52 -1.69
CA ASN A 57 12.27 -8.69 -0.75
C ASN A 57 11.66 -9.52 0.41
N PRO A 58 11.42 -8.92 1.60
CA PRO A 58 11.03 -9.60 2.84
C PRO A 58 9.56 -10.05 2.93
N GLY A 59 8.87 -10.27 1.82
CA GLY A 59 7.51 -10.80 1.79
C GLY A 59 6.41 -9.79 2.13
N PHE A 60 5.23 -10.34 2.42
CA PHE A 60 4.04 -9.64 2.92
C PHE A 60 3.47 -8.55 2.00
N THR A 61 3.03 -8.95 0.80
CA THR A 61 2.18 -8.10 -0.06
C THR A 61 0.83 -7.86 0.62
N HIS A 62 0.47 -6.59 0.76
CA HIS A 62 -0.63 -6.12 1.58
C HIS A 62 -1.84 -5.69 0.75
N THR A 63 -1.76 -4.56 0.05
CA THR A 63 -2.88 -3.96 -0.70
C THR A 63 -2.55 -3.87 -2.17
N VAL A 64 -3.56 -4.04 -3.04
CA VAL A 64 -3.46 -3.78 -4.47
C VAL A 64 -4.57 -2.82 -4.90
N VAL A 65 -4.18 -1.65 -5.41
CA VAL A 65 -5.10 -0.62 -5.91
C VAL A 65 -4.89 -0.44 -7.41
N PRO A 66 -5.85 -0.81 -8.26
CA PRO A 66 -5.77 -0.57 -9.70
C PRO A 66 -6.05 0.89 -10.05
N PHE A 67 -5.20 1.46 -10.89
CA PHE A 67 -5.40 2.74 -11.56
C PHE A 67 -5.73 2.43 -13.03
N PHE A 68 -7.02 2.27 -13.30
CA PHE A 68 -7.53 1.68 -14.54
C PHE A 68 -7.27 2.56 -15.76
N SER A 69 -7.37 3.89 -15.62
CA SER A 69 -7.15 4.80 -16.76
C SER A 69 -5.68 4.88 -17.17
N ARG A 70 -4.79 4.36 -16.33
CA ARG A 70 -3.33 4.42 -16.49
C ARG A 70 -2.68 3.06 -16.70
N ASP A 71 -3.47 1.98 -16.66
CA ASP A 71 -2.99 0.60 -16.69
C ASP A 71 -1.91 0.31 -15.63
N LEU A 72 -2.09 0.84 -14.42
CA LEU A 72 -1.15 0.62 -13.30
C LEU A 72 -1.81 -0.14 -12.15
N LEU A 73 -1.00 -0.87 -11.40
CA LEU A 73 -1.35 -1.39 -10.07
C LEU A 73 -0.41 -0.76 -9.04
N ILE A 74 -0.99 -0.16 -8.02
CA ILE A 74 -0.26 0.34 -6.85
C ILE A 74 -0.31 -0.76 -5.79
N VAL A 75 0.86 -1.28 -5.43
CA VAL A 75 0.95 -2.46 -4.56
C VAL A 75 1.72 -2.07 -3.31
N SER A 76 1.17 -2.25 -2.12
CA SER A 76 1.91 -2.04 -0.87
C SER A 76 2.38 -3.35 -0.25
N ASP A 77 3.55 -3.32 0.38
CA ASP A 77 3.93 -4.29 1.40
C ASP A 77 3.30 -3.92 2.75
N GLU A 78 3.32 -4.84 3.72
CA GLU A 78 3.11 -4.53 5.13
C GLU A 78 4.38 -4.84 5.94
N CYS A 79 4.99 -3.81 6.53
CA CYS A 79 6.04 -3.97 7.52
C CYS A 79 5.46 -4.62 8.75
N THR A 80 5.90 -5.81 9.15
CA THR A 80 5.39 -6.56 10.30
C THR A 80 6.35 -6.66 11.47
N ARG A 81 7.60 -6.21 11.28
CA ARG A 81 8.62 -6.23 12.33
C ARG A 81 8.84 -4.83 12.90
N PHE A 82 9.39 -4.83 14.10
CA PHE A 82 9.74 -3.61 14.81
C PHE A 82 11.15 -3.18 14.40
N ASP A 83 11.44 -1.91 14.66
CA ASP A 83 12.79 -1.38 14.64
C ASP A 83 13.53 -1.55 13.29
N GLY A 84 12.75 -1.59 12.19
CA GLY A 84 13.24 -1.73 10.82
C GLY A 84 13.75 -3.11 10.43
N ALA A 85 13.46 -4.16 11.20
CA ALA A 85 14.03 -5.49 10.98
C ALA A 85 13.60 -6.16 9.65
N ASP A 86 12.47 -5.76 9.06
CA ASP A 86 12.01 -6.25 7.76
C ASP A 86 11.97 -5.16 6.68
N TRP A 87 12.74 -4.07 6.84
CA TRP A 87 12.96 -3.07 5.79
C TRP A 87 13.40 -3.74 4.47
N PRO A 88 12.96 -3.30 3.27
CA PRO A 88 12.46 -1.95 2.96
C PRO A 88 10.96 -1.71 2.89
N LYS A 89 10.11 -2.75 2.84
CA LYS A 89 8.63 -2.68 2.82
C LYS A 89 8.06 -1.48 2.06
N LEU A 90 7.86 -1.68 0.77
CA LEU A 90 7.70 -0.63 -0.23
C LEU A 90 6.25 -0.43 -0.66
N ILE A 91 6.00 0.70 -1.33
CA ILE A 91 4.87 0.86 -2.24
C ILE A 91 5.43 0.78 -3.66
N TRP A 92 4.97 -0.21 -4.42
CA TRP A 92 5.40 -0.52 -5.77
C TRP A 92 4.46 0.11 -6.80
N ILE A 93 5.03 0.60 -7.88
CA ILE A 93 4.30 0.97 -9.10
C ILE A 93 4.51 -0.14 -10.11
N VAL A 94 3.42 -0.78 -10.52
CA VAL A 94 3.43 -1.93 -11.43
C VAL A 94 2.69 -1.56 -12.71
N ASP A 95 3.37 -1.66 -13.84
CA ASP A 95 2.77 -1.57 -15.17
C ASP A 95 1.96 -2.83 -15.43
N ASN A 96 0.69 -2.63 -15.80
CA ASN A 96 -0.30 -3.68 -15.99
C ASN A 96 -1.02 -3.53 -17.34
N ARG A 97 -0.40 -2.89 -18.34
CA ARG A 97 -0.92 -2.80 -19.72
C ARG A 97 -1.14 -4.17 -20.37
N THR A 98 -0.39 -5.17 -19.92
CA THR A 98 -0.58 -6.59 -20.25
C THR A 98 -0.82 -7.33 -18.95
N GLU A 99 -2.08 -7.61 -18.62
CA GLU A 99 -2.50 -8.17 -17.32
C GLU A 99 -1.83 -9.51 -16.99
N GLU A 100 -1.43 -10.28 -18.02
CA GLU A 100 -0.75 -11.57 -17.87
C GLU A 100 0.73 -11.42 -17.51
N ASN A 101 1.30 -10.22 -17.65
CA ASN A 101 2.71 -9.93 -17.37
C ASN A 101 2.89 -8.57 -16.66
N PRO A 102 2.42 -8.43 -15.41
CA PRO A 102 2.68 -7.25 -14.59
C PRO A 102 4.18 -7.05 -14.34
N VAL A 103 4.65 -5.81 -14.48
CA VAL A 103 6.08 -5.45 -14.32
C VAL A 103 6.23 -4.26 -13.38
N SER A 104 7.03 -4.40 -12.32
CA SER A 104 7.38 -3.24 -11.50
C SER A 104 8.28 -2.28 -12.29
N ILE A 105 7.88 -1.01 -12.29
CA ILE A 105 8.58 0.07 -13.01
C ILE A 105 9.18 1.13 -12.08
N ALA A 106 8.67 1.23 -10.84
CA ALA A 106 9.19 2.11 -9.81
C ALA A 106 8.69 1.69 -8.42
N THR A 107 9.17 2.40 -7.40
CA THR A 107 8.62 2.41 -6.04
C THR A 107 8.42 3.85 -5.60
N CYS A 108 7.44 4.12 -4.74
CA CYS A 108 7.34 5.42 -4.08
C CYS A 108 8.56 5.65 -3.18
N PRO A 109 9.01 6.92 -2.98
CA PRO A 109 10.03 7.25 -1.99
C PRO A 109 9.67 6.69 -0.61
N VAL A 110 10.64 6.08 0.04
CA VAL A 110 10.51 5.59 1.41
C VAL A 110 10.90 6.73 2.36
N PRO A 111 10.20 6.92 3.49
CA PRO A 111 10.65 7.86 4.50
C PRO A 111 12.11 7.63 4.92
N PRO A 112 12.82 8.61 5.50
CA PRO A 112 14.20 8.41 5.94
C PRO A 112 14.36 7.29 6.99
N VAL A 113 15.10 6.23 6.64
CA VAL A 113 15.30 5.04 7.48
C VAL A 113 16.02 5.40 8.78
N GLU A 114 16.97 6.33 8.73
CA GLU A 114 17.75 6.79 9.89
C GLU A 114 16.88 7.49 10.93
N THR A 115 15.76 8.07 10.50
CA THR A 115 14.82 8.80 11.37
C THR A 115 13.76 7.86 11.96
N PHE A 116 13.22 6.94 11.16
CA PHE A 116 12.00 6.23 11.52
C PHE A 116 12.20 4.76 11.88
N ALA A 117 13.27 4.11 11.42
CA ALA A 117 13.45 2.68 11.60
C ALA A 117 13.57 2.30 13.07
N ARG A 118 14.39 2.99 13.87
CA ARG A 118 14.75 2.57 15.24
C ARG A 118 14.01 3.34 16.33
N SER A 119 12.77 3.70 16.04
CA SER A 119 11.96 4.57 16.89
C SER A 119 10.95 3.79 17.74
N GLY A 120 11.05 2.47 17.80
CA GLY A 120 10.36 1.63 18.78
C GLY A 120 9.05 1.00 18.31
N GLY A 121 8.64 1.24 17.06
CA GLY A 121 7.46 0.65 16.43
C GLY A 121 7.78 -0.02 15.07
N ARG A 122 6.73 -0.29 14.30
CA ARG A 122 6.83 -0.75 12.91
C ARG A 122 7.19 0.42 12.00
N TYR A 123 7.98 0.14 10.96
CA TYR A 123 8.47 1.13 10.00
C TYR A 123 8.57 0.53 8.59
N GLY A 124 7.74 1.06 7.69
CA GLY A 124 7.61 0.60 6.31
C GLY A 124 6.15 0.66 5.87
N ALA A 125 5.90 0.42 4.58
CA ALA A 125 4.56 0.52 4.00
C ALA A 125 3.52 -0.36 4.71
N HIS A 126 2.26 0.03 4.56
CA HIS A 126 1.09 -0.70 5.04
C HIS A 126 -0.14 -0.46 4.13
N ASN A 127 -1.12 0.32 4.59
CA ASN A 127 -2.35 0.58 3.86
C ASN A 127 -2.19 1.68 2.81
N LEU A 128 -3.04 1.60 1.80
CA LEU A 128 -3.20 2.60 0.75
C LEU A 128 -4.61 3.18 0.83
N TRP A 129 -4.79 4.39 0.31
CA TRP A 129 -6.13 4.82 -0.09
C TRP A 129 -6.58 4.00 -1.31
N GLU A 130 -7.61 3.17 -1.14
CA GLU A 130 -8.00 2.13 -2.12
C GLU A 130 -8.98 2.60 -3.21
N ASN A 131 -9.22 3.91 -3.37
CA ASN A 131 -10.22 4.46 -4.30
C ASN A 131 -11.59 3.80 -4.15
N LEU A 132 -12.12 3.77 -2.92
CA LEU A 132 -13.35 3.05 -2.58
C LEU A 132 -14.49 3.35 -3.58
N PRO A 133 -15.18 2.33 -4.12
CA PRO A 133 -16.30 2.52 -5.02
C PRO A 133 -17.58 2.87 -4.25
N LYS A 134 -17.52 3.92 -3.42
CA LYS A 134 -18.62 4.41 -2.61
C LYS A 134 -18.87 5.88 -2.90
N GLU A 135 -20.15 6.26 -2.89
CA GLU A 135 -20.54 7.66 -2.89
C GLU A 135 -19.88 8.39 -1.72
N GLY A 136 -19.43 9.63 -1.94
CA GLY A 136 -18.74 10.41 -0.91
C GLY A 136 -17.26 10.05 -0.73
N SER A 137 -16.67 9.20 -1.58
CA SER A 137 -15.24 8.87 -1.54
C SER A 137 -14.47 9.59 -2.64
N TRP A 138 -13.31 10.16 -2.31
CA TRP A 138 -12.43 10.75 -3.31
C TRP A 138 -11.72 9.67 -4.13
N LYS A 139 -11.44 9.94 -5.40
CA LYS A 139 -10.68 9.03 -6.27
C LYS A 139 -9.50 9.77 -6.88
N SER A 140 -8.37 9.09 -6.98
CA SER A 140 -7.22 9.60 -7.70
C SER A 140 -6.42 8.48 -8.32
N GLU A 141 -5.95 8.73 -9.54
CA GLU A 141 -4.95 7.90 -10.21
C GLU A 141 -3.62 8.67 -10.43
N ASP A 142 -3.52 9.90 -9.90
CA ASP A 142 -2.33 10.75 -9.98
C ASP A 142 -1.63 10.92 -8.63
N ILE A 143 -2.36 10.71 -7.53
CA ILE A 143 -1.86 10.81 -6.15
C ILE A 143 -2.11 9.48 -5.45
N VAL A 144 -1.05 8.92 -4.87
CA VAL A 144 -1.11 7.77 -3.96
C VAL A 144 -1.00 8.27 -2.53
N LEU A 145 -1.97 7.94 -1.69
CA LEU A 145 -1.85 8.09 -0.25
C LEU A 145 -1.53 6.72 0.35
N GLY A 146 -0.50 6.66 1.20
CA GLY A 146 -0.06 5.42 1.84
C GLY A 146 0.44 5.65 3.26
N THR A 147 0.22 4.67 4.12
CA THR A 147 0.67 4.70 5.52
C THR A 147 1.97 3.94 5.69
N PHE A 148 2.88 4.47 6.50
CA PHE A 148 4.21 3.90 6.76
C PHE A 148 4.44 3.57 8.25
N PHE A 149 3.38 3.28 8.99
CA PHE A 149 3.39 3.14 10.45
C PHE A 149 4.10 4.33 11.12
N GLY A 150 5.29 4.09 11.66
CA GLY A 150 6.14 5.11 12.27
C GLY A 150 6.64 6.19 11.33
N GLY A 151 6.61 5.93 10.02
CA GLY A 151 6.85 6.92 8.98
C GLY A 151 5.64 7.84 8.72
N GLY A 152 4.49 7.62 9.37
CA GLY A 152 3.29 8.45 9.23
C GLY A 152 2.50 8.21 7.94
N LEU A 153 1.66 9.18 7.59
CA LEU A 153 0.94 9.24 6.31
C LEU A 153 1.82 9.93 5.26
N ARG A 154 1.85 9.40 4.04
CA ARG A 154 2.58 9.93 2.89
C ARG A 154 1.67 10.13 1.69
N ALA A 155 1.94 11.19 0.93
CA ALA A 155 1.30 11.49 -0.35
C ALA A 155 2.35 11.51 -1.46
N PHE A 156 2.10 10.76 -2.52
CA PHE A 156 3.00 10.64 -3.66
C PHE A 156 2.31 11.03 -4.96
N GLU A 157 2.88 11.98 -5.69
CA GLU A 157 2.53 12.22 -7.08
C GLU A 157 3.13 11.12 -7.95
N VAL A 158 2.28 10.52 -8.79
CA VAL A 158 2.64 9.43 -9.70
C VAL A 158 2.27 9.74 -11.16
N THR A 159 2.03 11.00 -11.52
CA THR A 159 1.77 11.45 -12.90
C THR A 159 2.86 10.97 -13.88
N ASN A 160 4.13 10.95 -13.44
CA ASN A 160 5.19 10.15 -14.03
C ASN A 160 5.39 8.86 -13.22
N PRO A 161 4.89 7.70 -13.68
CA PRO A 161 4.92 6.48 -12.89
C PRO A 161 6.32 5.86 -12.78
N TYR A 162 7.28 6.31 -13.59
CA TYR A 162 8.68 5.89 -13.50
C TYR A 162 9.48 6.71 -12.48
N GLN A 163 8.95 7.84 -12.02
CA GLN A 163 9.60 8.71 -11.04
C GLN A 163 8.58 9.30 -10.04
N PRO A 164 7.98 8.47 -9.18
CA PRO A 164 7.11 8.95 -8.11
C PRO A 164 7.80 9.98 -7.21
N LYS A 165 7.06 10.99 -6.76
CA LYS A 165 7.58 12.06 -5.89
C LYS A 165 6.72 12.20 -4.64
N GLU A 166 7.35 12.31 -3.48
CA GLU A 166 6.63 12.69 -2.25
C GLU A 166 6.23 14.17 -2.36
N VAL A 167 4.94 14.46 -2.21
CA VAL A 167 4.36 15.81 -2.29
C VAL A 167 3.75 16.27 -0.97
N GLY A 168 3.64 15.37 0.01
CA GLY A 168 3.16 15.70 1.35
C GLY A 168 3.40 14.56 2.32
N TYR A 169 3.49 14.90 3.60
CA TYR A 169 3.55 13.91 4.67
C TYR A 169 2.93 14.46 5.95
N PHE A 170 2.45 13.55 6.80
CA PHE A 170 1.99 13.85 8.14
C PHE A 170 2.52 12.81 9.12
N VAL A 171 3.29 13.26 10.10
CA VAL A 171 3.84 12.41 11.18
C VAL A 171 3.48 13.06 12.51
N PRO A 172 2.43 12.59 13.20
CA PRO A 172 2.08 13.13 14.51
C PRO A 172 3.11 12.70 15.54
N HIS A 173 3.50 13.63 16.42
CA HIS A 173 4.18 13.29 17.66
C HIS A 173 3.16 12.90 18.72
N ILE A 174 3.32 11.74 19.34
CA ILE A 174 2.40 11.20 20.35
C ILE A 174 3.20 10.99 21.64
N PRO A 175 3.23 11.95 22.58
CA PRO A 175 4.08 11.90 23.76
C PRO A 175 3.98 10.61 24.59
N GLU A 176 2.79 10.00 24.63
CA GLU A 176 2.47 8.79 25.37
C GLU A 176 2.96 7.50 24.65
N ALA A 177 3.33 7.59 23.37
CA ALA A 177 3.86 6.47 22.60
C ALA A 177 5.35 6.24 22.87
N ARG A 178 5.82 5.02 22.58
CA ARG A 178 7.25 4.68 22.69
C ARG A 178 8.06 5.59 21.77
N ASN A 179 9.02 6.31 22.36
CA ASN A 179 9.83 7.36 21.71
C ASN A 179 9.01 8.44 20.98
N GLY A 180 7.75 8.63 21.35
CA GLY A 180 6.88 9.60 20.70
C GLY A 180 6.42 9.21 19.29
N GLN A 181 6.69 7.98 18.84
CA GLN A 181 6.48 7.56 17.46
C GLN A 181 5.03 7.11 17.22
N CYS A 182 4.41 7.68 16.18
CA CYS A 182 3.11 7.21 15.69
C CYS A 182 3.16 5.80 15.09
N GLN A 183 2.00 5.20 14.88
CA GLN A 183 1.76 3.96 14.15
C GLN A 183 0.52 4.15 13.27
N ILE A 184 0.61 5.10 12.32
CA ILE A 184 -0.48 5.38 11.39
C ILE A 184 -0.78 4.12 10.57
N ASN A 185 -2.00 3.63 10.71
CA ASN A 185 -2.41 2.32 10.24
C ASN A 185 -3.23 2.41 8.97
N ASP A 186 -4.12 3.39 8.86
CA ASP A 186 -5.07 3.45 7.75
C ASP A 186 -5.38 4.89 7.35
N VAL A 187 -5.91 5.05 6.14
CA VAL A 187 -6.29 6.33 5.54
C VAL A 187 -7.61 6.21 4.79
N PHE A 188 -8.51 7.16 5.02
CA PHE A 188 -9.73 7.35 4.25
C PHE A 188 -9.78 8.78 3.71
N VAL A 189 -10.31 8.97 2.50
CA VAL A 189 -10.50 10.32 1.93
C VAL A 189 -11.92 10.47 1.44
N ASP A 190 -12.60 11.51 1.92
CA ASP A 190 -13.93 11.84 1.43
C ASP A 190 -13.88 12.67 0.14
N ASP A 191 -15.01 12.78 -0.55
CA ASP A 191 -15.18 13.53 -1.80
C ASP A 191 -14.91 15.04 -1.71
N ARG A 192 -14.75 15.59 -0.50
CA ARG A 192 -14.33 16.98 -0.26
C ARG A 192 -12.81 17.11 -0.23
N GLY A 193 -12.08 16.01 -0.31
CA GLY A 193 -10.62 15.95 -0.19
C GLY A 193 -10.13 15.98 1.26
N ILE A 194 -11.00 15.75 2.24
CA ILE A 194 -10.58 15.65 3.65
C ILE A 194 -10.00 14.27 3.90
N VAL A 195 -8.77 14.26 4.40
CA VAL A 195 -8.02 13.04 4.70
C VAL A 195 -8.19 12.68 6.17
N PHE A 196 -8.60 11.44 6.41
CA PHE A 196 -8.78 10.85 7.73
C PHE A 196 -7.70 9.79 7.93
N ALA A 197 -6.75 10.03 8.83
CA ALA A 197 -5.67 9.09 9.16
C ALA A 197 -5.82 8.59 10.60
N VAL A 198 -5.56 7.31 10.85
CA VAL A 198 -5.74 6.70 12.19
C VAL A 198 -4.47 6.07 12.71
N ASP A 199 -4.11 6.38 13.96
CA ASP A 199 -3.10 5.65 14.73
C ASP A 199 -3.71 4.40 15.39
N ARG A 200 -3.04 3.25 15.29
CA ARG A 200 -3.57 1.98 15.82
C ARG A 200 -3.24 1.67 17.28
N ILE A 201 -2.36 2.44 17.94
CA ILE A 201 -1.87 2.09 19.28
C ILE A 201 -2.31 3.10 20.33
N VAL A 202 -1.78 4.32 20.26
CA VAL A 202 -1.93 5.33 21.35
C VAL A 202 -2.59 6.60 20.85
N GLY A 203 -2.41 6.94 19.58
CA GLY A 203 -2.97 8.16 19.01
C GLY A 203 -4.48 8.07 18.83
N GLY A 204 -4.96 8.77 17.80
CA GLY A 204 -6.38 8.76 17.47
C GLY A 204 -6.62 8.95 15.98
N LEU A 205 -7.76 9.55 15.68
CA LEU A 205 -8.15 9.98 14.36
C LEU A 205 -7.64 11.40 14.11
N TYR A 206 -6.97 11.60 12.98
CA TYR A 206 -6.51 12.90 12.50
C TYR A 206 -7.28 13.28 11.25
N THR A 207 -7.72 14.53 11.18
CA THR A 207 -8.39 15.13 10.02
C THR A 207 -7.45 16.15 9.39
N LEU A 208 -7.13 15.96 8.11
CA LEU A 208 -6.13 16.73 7.38
C LEU A 208 -6.72 17.25 6.06
N GLU A 209 -6.13 18.33 5.56
CA GLU A 209 -6.37 18.86 4.21
C GLU A 209 -5.08 18.72 3.39
N MET A 210 -5.21 18.54 2.08
CA MET A 210 -4.08 18.50 1.15
C MET A 210 -3.86 19.90 0.57
N ASP A 211 -2.65 20.45 0.66
CA ASP A 211 -2.29 21.82 0.26
C ASP A 211 -1.30 21.90 -0.92
N PHE A 212 -1.06 20.77 -1.61
CA PHE A 212 -0.13 20.63 -2.72
C PHE A 212 -0.80 20.65 -4.09
#